data_AF-A0A2W2CED1-F1
#
_entry.id   AF-A0A2W2CED1-F1
#
_cell.length_a   1.000
_cell.length_b   1.000
_cell.length_c   1.000
_cell.angle_alpha   90.00
_cell.angle_beta   90.00
_cell.angle_gamma   90.00
#
_symmetry.space_group_name_H-M   'P 1'
#
loop_
_entity.id
_entity.type
_entity.pdbx_description
1 polymer ?
#
loop_
_entity_poly.entity_id
_entity_poly.type
_entity_poly.pdbx_seq_one_letter_code
_entity_poly.pdbx_strand_id
1 'polypeptide(L)'
;MSDLDLETALRATLSERAAHAPGGDDLADSATRAGVARRRRRRIAGTAAVLAIGAVAGFAGRGLVPVAGDAEPQPADTPPVGDLVTCGETWPAFDPVLLTERPALDPESDLGVAVRTTARPPVAAGLIDGWTLVDQVGSTAYLLIWLDQTATARNIAPNSIVGATYEQAADGTWSVRGTGECQPERYFDDGLDPADWRLPGEQPPPDATAVTILAYEIDCSSGQPADGRLADPIVEYQDDAVVITMRIEPPEGELLTCVGNPETPVTVELDEPLGDRELRNGLWYPARPVLPEP
;
A
#
# COMPACT_ATOMS: atom_id res chain seq x y z
N MET A 1 -37.18 -2.51 -32.59
CA MET A 1 -37.22 -3.53 -31.52
C MET A 1 -38.24 -3.08 -30.51
N SER A 2 -39.18 -3.94 -30.16
CA SER A 2 -40.17 -3.65 -29.13
C SER A 2 -39.58 -3.91 -27.73
N ASP A 3 -40.08 -3.26 -26.69
CA ASP A 3 -39.62 -3.48 -25.30
C ASP A 3 -39.71 -4.96 -24.89
N LEU A 4 -40.67 -5.70 -25.47
CA LEU A 4 -40.86 -7.14 -25.28
C LEU A 4 -39.69 -7.98 -25.82
N ASP A 5 -39.01 -7.52 -26.88
CA ASP A 5 -37.84 -8.19 -27.43
C ASP A 5 -36.62 -8.03 -26.50
N LEU A 6 -36.54 -6.88 -25.83
CA LEU A 6 -35.42 -6.51 -24.96
C LEU A 6 -35.48 -7.27 -23.62
N GLU A 7 -36.68 -7.38 -23.04
CA GLU A 7 -36.89 -8.16 -21.81
C GLU A 7 -36.63 -9.67 -22.04
N THR A 8 -37.03 -10.19 -23.20
CA THR A 8 -36.81 -11.59 -23.56
C THR A 8 -35.31 -11.89 -23.75
N ALA A 9 -34.59 -11.00 -24.43
CA ALA A 9 -33.14 -11.11 -24.59
C ALA A 9 -32.40 -11.02 -23.24
N LEU A 10 -32.84 -10.13 -22.35
CA LEU A 10 -32.24 -9.97 -21.02
C LEU A 10 -32.44 -11.23 -20.16
N ARG A 11 -33.65 -11.79 -20.14
CA ARG A 11 -33.95 -13.03 -19.39
C ARG A 11 -33.18 -14.23 -19.93
N ALA A 12 -33.04 -14.35 -21.24
CA ALA A 12 -32.23 -15.41 -21.85
C ALA A 12 -30.75 -15.31 -21.42
N THR A 13 -30.19 -14.09 -21.48
CA THR A 13 -28.80 -13.83 -21.10
C THR A 13 -28.55 -14.09 -19.61
N LEU A 14 -29.48 -13.67 -18.74
CA LEU A 14 -29.37 -13.89 -17.29
C LEU A 14 -29.50 -15.37 -16.93
N SER A 15 -30.40 -16.11 -17.58
CA SER A 15 -30.56 -17.55 -17.35
C SER A 15 -29.34 -18.34 -17.81
N GLU A 16 -28.72 -17.95 -18.92
CA GLU A 16 -27.49 -18.58 -19.42
C GLU A 16 -26.31 -18.33 -18.47
N ARG A 17 -26.15 -17.11 -17.95
CA ARG A 17 -25.10 -16.81 -16.97
C ARG A 17 -25.32 -17.51 -15.63
N ALA A 18 -26.56 -17.61 -15.17
CA ALA A 18 -26.89 -18.33 -13.94
C ALA A 18 -26.55 -19.83 -14.02
N ALA A 19 -26.65 -20.44 -15.21
CA ALA A 19 -26.29 -21.84 -15.43
C ALA A 19 -24.76 -22.11 -15.38
N HIS A 20 -23.94 -21.08 -15.51
CA HIS A 20 -22.47 -21.17 -15.48
C HIS A 20 -21.85 -20.59 -14.21
N ALA A 21 -22.68 -20.16 -13.25
CA ALA A 21 -22.18 -19.72 -11.96
C ALA A 21 -21.61 -20.92 -11.18
N PRO A 22 -20.37 -20.85 -10.68
CA PRO A 22 -19.79 -21.92 -9.87
C PRO A 22 -20.66 -22.16 -8.63
N GLY A 23 -20.78 -23.43 -8.21
CA GLY A 23 -21.52 -23.77 -7.00
C GLY A 23 -20.89 -23.13 -5.77
N GLY A 24 -21.68 -22.93 -4.71
CA GLY A 24 -21.16 -22.42 -3.43
C GLY A 24 -19.99 -23.27 -2.89
N ASP A 25 -19.99 -24.57 -3.17
CA ASP A 25 -18.93 -25.50 -2.79
C ASP A 25 -17.64 -25.29 -3.61
N ASP A 26 -17.74 -24.94 -4.90
CA ASP A 26 -16.57 -24.64 -5.74
C ASP A 26 -15.86 -23.35 -5.30
N LEU A 27 -16.63 -22.37 -4.79
CA LEU A 27 -16.10 -21.14 -4.22
C LEU A 27 -15.38 -21.40 -2.90
N ALA A 28 -15.94 -22.26 -2.04
CA ALA A 28 -15.31 -22.67 -0.78
C ALA A 28 -14.01 -23.46 -1.00
N ASP A 29 -13.98 -24.35 -1.99
CA ASP A 29 -12.80 -25.13 -2.39
C ASP A 29 -11.71 -24.27 -3.06
N SER A 30 -12.09 -23.20 -3.76
CA SER A 30 -11.15 -22.23 -4.33
C SER A 30 -10.53 -21.36 -3.24
N ALA A 31 -11.33 -20.90 -2.27
CA ALA A 31 -10.86 -20.11 -1.13
C ALA A 31 -9.92 -20.90 -0.22
N THR A 32 -10.24 -22.16 0.07
CA THR A 32 -9.37 -23.05 0.88
C THR A 32 -8.07 -23.40 0.15
N ARG A 33 -8.10 -23.67 -1.16
CA ARG A 33 -6.86 -23.92 -1.94
C ARG A 33 -5.95 -22.70 -1.98
N ALA A 34 -6.50 -21.50 -2.17
CA ALA A 34 -5.74 -20.26 -2.11
C ALA A 34 -5.12 -20.02 -0.72
N GLY A 35 -5.89 -20.26 0.35
CA GLY A 35 -5.42 -20.14 1.73
C GLY A 35 -4.29 -21.11 2.10
N VAL A 36 -4.37 -22.36 1.64
CA VAL A 36 -3.34 -23.39 1.89
C VAL A 36 -2.05 -23.11 1.11
N ALA A 37 -2.15 -22.62 -0.14
CA ALA A 37 -0.99 -22.22 -0.94
C ALA A 37 -0.20 -21.06 -0.29
N ARG A 38 -0.91 -20.08 0.29
CA ARG A 38 -0.31 -18.94 0.99
C ARG A 38 0.42 -19.37 2.27
N ARG A 39 -0.13 -20.32 3.04
CA ARG A 39 0.53 -20.89 4.23
C ARG A 39 1.76 -21.73 3.90
N ARG A 40 1.77 -22.43 2.75
CA ARG A 40 2.90 -23.29 2.36
C ARG A 40 4.12 -22.48 1.90
N ARG A 41 3.91 -21.33 1.24
CA ARG A 41 5.01 -20.43 0.84
C ARG A 41 5.74 -19.81 2.04
N ARG A 42 5.02 -19.45 3.12
CA ARG A 42 5.65 -18.89 4.34
C ARG A 42 6.54 -19.88 5.10
N ARG A 43 6.28 -21.19 5.04
CA ARG A 43 7.10 -22.19 5.74
C ARG A 43 8.42 -22.53 5.06
N ILE A 44 8.58 -22.22 3.76
CA ILE A 44 9.78 -22.61 3.01
C ILE A 44 10.91 -21.57 3.17
N ALA A 45 10.61 -20.34 3.63
CA ALA A 45 11.62 -19.29 3.83
C ALA A 45 12.43 -19.40 5.15
N GLY A 46 12.13 -20.37 6.04
CA GLY A 46 12.69 -20.43 7.40
C GLY A 46 13.66 -21.58 7.68
N THR A 47 14.42 -22.08 6.70
CA THR A 47 15.46 -23.10 6.96
C THR A 47 16.77 -22.75 6.25
N ALA A 48 17.51 -21.80 6.81
CA ALA A 48 18.94 -21.66 6.57
C ALA A 48 19.71 -22.12 7.82
N ALA A 49 20.61 -23.07 7.60
CA ALA A 49 21.29 -23.88 8.59
C ALA A 49 22.34 -23.13 9.42
N VAL A 50 22.35 -23.36 10.73
CA VAL A 50 23.52 -23.13 11.60
C VAL A 50 24.23 -24.47 11.81
N LEU A 51 25.34 -24.65 11.09
CA LEU A 51 26.45 -25.57 11.37
C LEU A 51 27.66 -24.66 11.61
N ALA A 52 28.58 -24.83 12.57
CA ALA A 52 28.91 -25.92 13.47
C ALA A 52 29.87 -25.36 14.54
N ILE A 53 29.77 -25.78 15.81
CA ILE A 53 30.92 -25.80 16.74
C ILE A 53 30.81 -27.02 17.66
N GLY A 54 31.85 -27.85 17.67
CA GLY A 54 32.39 -28.44 18.90
C GLY A 54 31.89 -29.82 19.32
N ALA A 55 32.59 -30.87 18.88
CA ALA A 55 32.59 -32.17 19.54
C ALA A 55 33.81 -32.29 20.46
N VAL A 56 33.60 -32.44 21.77
CA VAL A 56 34.44 -33.25 22.69
C VAL A 56 33.55 -33.81 23.81
N ALA A 57 33.83 -35.06 24.16
CA ALA A 57 33.02 -36.04 24.89
C ALA A 57 32.84 -35.81 26.40
N GLY A 58 31.84 -36.49 26.98
CA GLY A 58 31.94 -36.97 28.37
C GLY A 58 30.65 -37.16 29.14
N PHE A 59 30.33 -38.43 29.40
CA PHE A 59 29.61 -38.97 30.56
C PHE A 59 28.08 -39.11 30.57
N ALA A 60 27.72 -40.34 30.97
CA ALA A 60 26.41 -40.90 31.19
C ALA A 60 25.63 -40.19 32.30
N GLY A 61 24.34 -39.97 32.04
CA GLY A 61 23.34 -39.64 33.04
C GLY A 61 21.96 -39.86 32.44
N ARG A 62 21.24 -40.87 32.93
CA ARG A 62 19.81 -41.03 32.69
C ARG A 62 19.09 -39.80 33.25
N GLY A 63 18.65 -38.91 32.37
CA GLY A 63 17.89 -37.71 32.69
C GLY A 63 16.63 -37.66 31.83
N LEU A 64 15.52 -37.40 32.50
CA LEU A 64 14.15 -37.33 32.00
C LEU A 64 14.05 -36.46 30.73
N VAL A 65 13.34 -36.96 29.72
CA VAL A 65 12.92 -36.18 28.55
C VAL A 65 11.92 -35.13 29.04
N PRO A 66 12.19 -33.82 28.96
CA PRO A 66 11.14 -32.84 29.14
C PRO A 66 10.23 -32.94 27.92
N VAL A 67 8.97 -33.29 28.17
CA VAL A 67 7.89 -33.12 27.19
C VAL A 67 7.88 -31.65 26.82
N ALA A 68 8.09 -31.37 25.53
CA ALA A 68 8.00 -30.03 24.97
C ALA A 68 6.63 -29.45 25.36
N GLY A 69 6.66 -28.39 26.16
CA GLY A 69 5.47 -27.61 26.47
C GLY A 69 4.85 -27.10 25.17
N ASP A 70 3.53 -27.11 25.14
CA ASP A 70 2.73 -26.48 24.10
C ASP A 70 3.22 -25.04 23.91
N ALA A 71 4.03 -24.82 22.88
CA ALA A 71 4.42 -23.49 22.46
C ALA A 71 3.14 -22.81 21.98
N GLU A 72 2.63 -21.90 22.82
CA GLU A 72 1.54 -21.02 22.50
C GLU A 72 1.80 -20.38 21.13
N PRO A 73 0.84 -20.37 20.20
CA PRO A 73 1.06 -19.80 18.87
C PRO A 73 1.49 -18.35 19.05
N GLN A 74 2.74 -18.06 18.71
CA GLN A 74 3.23 -16.70 18.64
C GLN A 74 2.30 -15.95 17.67
N PRO A 75 1.68 -14.83 18.10
CA PRO A 75 0.86 -14.02 17.21
C PRO A 75 1.67 -13.77 15.95
N ALA A 76 1.08 -13.98 14.78
CA ALA A 76 1.72 -13.53 13.56
C ALA A 76 2.05 -12.05 13.75
N ASP A 77 3.30 -11.67 13.47
CA ASP A 77 3.73 -10.28 13.44
C ASP A 77 2.89 -9.55 12.39
N THR A 78 1.71 -9.08 12.80
CA THR A 78 1.00 -8.02 12.12
C THR A 78 1.89 -6.81 12.35
N PRO A 79 2.43 -6.17 11.30
CA PRO A 79 3.14 -4.91 11.44
C PRO A 79 2.28 -3.96 12.27
N PRO A 80 2.87 -3.15 13.17
CA PRO A 80 2.10 -2.14 13.86
C PRO A 80 1.30 -1.33 12.83
N VAL A 81 0.04 -1.07 13.17
CA VAL A 81 -0.88 -0.26 12.38
C VAL A 81 -0.17 1.04 12.01
N GLY A 82 -0.08 1.33 10.70
CA GLY A 82 0.66 2.49 10.16
C GLY A 82 1.97 2.15 9.44
N ASP A 83 2.39 0.89 9.35
CA ASP A 83 3.61 0.52 8.59
C ASP A 83 3.38 0.21 7.11
N LEU A 84 2.12 0.11 6.68
CA LEU A 84 1.79 -0.14 5.28
C LEU A 84 1.76 1.17 4.49
N VAL A 85 1.95 1.02 3.18
CA VAL A 85 1.90 2.12 2.22
C VAL A 85 0.91 1.81 1.09
N THR A 86 0.43 2.83 0.41
CA THR A 86 -0.42 2.72 -0.78
C THR A 86 0.03 3.69 -1.86
N CYS A 87 -0.48 3.55 -3.09
CA CYS A 87 -0.31 4.53 -4.18
C CYS A 87 -1.58 5.40 -4.35
N GLY A 88 -2.37 5.58 -3.28
CA GLY A 88 -3.65 6.29 -3.25
C GLY A 88 -4.84 5.39 -2.87
N GLU A 89 -6.04 5.98 -2.71
CA GLU A 89 -7.23 5.30 -2.16
C GLU A 89 -7.66 4.02 -2.91
N THR A 90 -7.49 3.99 -4.23
CA THR A 90 -7.93 2.86 -5.07
C THR A 90 -6.96 1.68 -5.10
N TRP A 91 -5.80 1.84 -4.45
CA TRP A 91 -4.75 0.85 -4.38
C TRP A 91 -4.81 0.05 -3.08
N PRO A 92 -4.51 -1.26 -3.11
CA PRO A 92 -4.34 -2.02 -1.89
C PRO A 92 -3.11 -1.52 -1.13
N ALA A 93 -3.21 -1.50 0.19
CA ALA A 93 -2.06 -1.27 1.05
C ALA A 93 -1.04 -2.42 0.92
N PHE A 94 0.24 -2.09 0.99
CA PHE A 94 1.33 -3.04 0.83
C PHE A 94 2.52 -2.72 1.74
N ASP A 95 3.37 -3.73 1.94
CA ASP A 95 4.56 -3.61 2.77
C ASP A 95 5.61 -2.74 2.06
N PRO A 96 6.12 -1.67 2.70
CA PRO A 96 7.11 -0.78 2.10
C PRO A 96 8.41 -1.48 1.72
N VAL A 97 8.69 -2.69 2.22
CA VAL A 97 9.82 -3.52 1.77
C VAL A 97 9.80 -3.77 0.26
N LEU A 98 8.62 -3.78 -0.37
CA LEU A 98 8.52 -3.90 -1.83
C LEU A 98 9.21 -2.75 -2.57
N LEU A 99 9.32 -1.58 -1.94
CA LEU A 99 9.97 -0.40 -2.52
C LEU A 99 11.51 -0.54 -2.56
N THR A 100 12.07 -1.36 -1.69
CA THR A 100 13.51 -1.58 -1.55
C THR A 100 13.97 -2.91 -2.18
N GLU A 101 13.26 -4.01 -1.89
CA GLU A 101 13.61 -5.34 -2.41
C GLU A 101 13.25 -5.53 -3.89
N ARG A 102 12.19 -4.85 -4.36
CA ARG A 102 11.72 -4.89 -5.76
C ARG A 102 11.64 -6.32 -6.33
N PRO A 103 10.92 -7.25 -5.68
CA PRO A 103 10.85 -8.61 -6.15
C PRO A 103 10.29 -8.66 -7.56
N ALA A 104 10.98 -9.36 -8.46
CA ALA A 104 10.60 -9.43 -9.86
C ALA A 104 9.28 -10.21 -10.04
N LEU A 105 8.40 -9.68 -10.88
CA LEU A 105 7.24 -10.41 -11.38
C LEU A 105 7.69 -11.69 -12.09
N ASP A 106 7.09 -12.83 -11.72
CA ASP A 106 7.39 -14.12 -12.34
C ASP A 106 7.16 -14.06 -13.85
N PRO A 107 8.23 -14.20 -14.66
CA PRO A 107 8.10 -14.09 -16.09
C PRO A 107 7.24 -15.18 -16.72
N GLU A 108 7.17 -16.37 -16.13
CA GLU A 108 6.45 -17.48 -16.74
C GLU A 108 4.97 -17.53 -16.31
N SER A 109 4.55 -16.63 -15.43
CA SER A 109 3.15 -16.46 -15.06
C SER A 109 2.33 -15.86 -16.20
N ASP A 110 1.03 -16.18 -16.28
CA ASP A 110 0.13 -15.62 -17.30
C ASP A 110 0.16 -14.08 -17.32
N LEU A 111 0.19 -13.46 -16.14
CA LEU A 111 0.35 -12.02 -15.98
C LEU A 111 1.72 -11.54 -16.47
N GLY A 112 2.80 -12.21 -16.07
CA GLY A 112 4.17 -11.90 -16.51
C GLY A 112 4.37 -11.96 -18.02
N VAL A 113 3.74 -12.93 -18.68
CA VAL A 113 3.70 -13.02 -20.15
C VAL A 113 2.89 -11.86 -20.71
N ALA A 114 1.71 -11.58 -20.17
CA ALA A 114 0.82 -10.55 -20.68
C ALA A 114 1.45 -9.15 -20.60
N VAL A 115 2.02 -8.73 -19.45
CA VAL A 115 2.59 -7.38 -19.30
C VAL A 115 3.74 -7.10 -20.28
N ARG A 116 4.47 -8.15 -20.70
CA ARG A 116 5.56 -8.01 -21.68
C ARG A 116 5.11 -8.08 -23.14
N THR A 117 3.92 -8.63 -23.41
CA THR A 117 3.48 -8.94 -24.77
C THR A 117 2.20 -8.22 -25.14
N THR A 118 1.07 -8.62 -24.56
CA THR A 118 -0.29 -8.26 -24.99
C THR A 118 -0.89 -7.10 -24.19
N ALA A 119 -0.50 -6.93 -22.94
CA ALA A 119 -1.03 -5.93 -22.01
C ALA A 119 0.06 -4.92 -21.61
N ARG A 120 0.74 -4.35 -22.60
CA ARG A 120 1.80 -3.38 -22.33
C ARG A 120 1.21 -2.10 -21.74
N PRO A 121 1.86 -1.51 -20.72
CA PRO A 121 1.46 -0.20 -20.22
C PRO A 121 1.72 0.84 -21.32
N PRO A 122 1.06 2.01 -21.28
CA PRO A 122 1.40 3.15 -22.14
C PRO A 122 2.76 3.79 -21.80
N VAL A 123 3.58 3.17 -20.94
CA VAL A 123 4.96 3.56 -20.66
C VAL A 123 5.89 2.98 -21.72
N ALA A 124 6.83 3.77 -22.23
CA ALA A 124 7.80 3.29 -23.21
C ALA A 124 8.60 2.12 -22.64
N ALA A 125 8.50 0.94 -23.29
CA ALA A 125 9.12 -0.30 -22.79
C ALA A 125 10.64 -0.19 -22.56
N GLY A 126 11.33 0.69 -23.29
CA GLY A 126 12.76 0.95 -23.10
C GLY A 126 13.09 1.85 -21.91
N LEU A 127 12.11 2.24 -21.09
CA LEU A 127 12.31 2.97 -19.83
C LEU A 127 12.00 2.09 -18.61
N ILE A 128 11.54 0.86 -18.81
CA ILE A 128 11.11 -0.03 -17.73
C ILE A 128 12.29 -0.93 -17.35
N ASP A 129 12.75 -0.78 -16.11
CA ASP A 129 13.79 -1.59 -15.48
C ASP A 129 13.19 -2.91 -14.95
N GLY A 130 11.98 -2.85 -14.41
CA GLY A 130 11.36 -4.03 -13.81
C GLY A 130 9.89 -3.87 -13.43
N TRP A 131 9.35 -4.99 -12.94
CA TRP A 131 7.96 -5.12 -12.52
C TRP A 131 7.91 -5.84 -11.17
N THR A 132 7.11 -5.33 -10.26
CA THR A 132 6.81 -5.98 -8.98
C THR A 132 5.32 -6.14 -8.82
N LEU A 133 4.86 -7.36 -8.56
CA LEU A 133 3.46 -7.61 -8.18
C LEU A 133 3.28 -7.17 -6.72
N VAL A 134 2.37 -6.22 -6.50
CA VAL A 134 2.00 -5.73 -5.17
C VAL A 134 1.01 -6.69 -4.53
N ASP A 135 -0.14 -6.85 -5.18
CA ASP A 135 -1.18 -7.79 -4.76
C ASP A 135 -2.06 -8.17 -5.96
N GLN A 136 -2.85 -9.23 -5.78
CA GLN A 136 -3.89 -9.64 -6.70
C GLN A 136 -5.18 -9.93 -5.94
N VAL A 137 -6.20 -9.11 -6.18
CA VAL A 137 -7.53 -9.20 -5.54
C VAL A 137 -8.54 -9.63 -6.60
N GLY A 138 -8.96 -10.90 -6.54
CA GLY A 138 -9.84 -11.48 -7.55
C GLY A 138 -9.18 -11.48 -8.94
N SER A 139 -9.85 -10.86 -9.92
CA SER A 139 -9.35 -10.69 -11.29
C SER A 139 -8.48 -9.44 -11.46
N THR A 140 -8.24 -8.65 -10.42
CA THR A 140 -7.45 -7.41 -10.51
C THR A 140 -6.05 -7.62 -9.93
N ALA A 141 -5.02 -7.23 -10.67
CA ALA A 141 -3.63 -7.23 -10.22
C ALA A 141 -3.05 -5.82 -10.18
N TYR A 142 -2.28 -5.53 -9.13
CA TYR A 142 -1.65 -4.24 -8.89
C TYR A 142 -0.14 -4.40 -8.99
N LEU A 143 0.50 -3.59 -9.84
CA LEU A 143 1.91 -3.72 -10.15
C LEU A 143 2.65 -2.39 -10.01
N LEU A 144 3.80 -2.42 -9.36
CA LEU A 144 4.78 -1.35 -9.47
C LEU A 144 5.63 -1.58 -10.72
N ILE A 145 5.73 -0.54 -11.54
CA ILE A 145 6.63 -0.45 -12.69
C ILE A 145 7.83 0.39 -12.25
N TRP A 146 9.01 -0.24 -12.24
CA TRP A 146 10.27 0.41 -11.95
C TRP A 146 10.80 1.03 -13.23
N LEU A 147 11.04 2.34 -13.22
CA LEU A 147 11.65 3.03 -14.35
C LEU A 147 13.18 3.12 -14.19
N ASP A 148 13.88 3.11 -15.32
CA ASP A 148 15.31 3.39 -15.38
C ASP A 148 15.64 4.74 -14.77
N GLN A 149 16.85 4.91 -14.23
CA GLN A 149 17.30 6.17 -13.62
C GLN A 149 17.75 7.24 -14.64
N THR A 150 17.12 7.27 -15.82
CA THR A 150 17.41 8.24 -16.88
C THR A 150 16.68 9.56 -16.63
N ALA A 151 17.19 10.66 -17.21
CA ALA A 151 16.50 11.95 -17.15
C ALA A 151 15.10 11.88 -17.78
N THR A 152 14.94 11.10 -18.85
CA THR A 152 13.64 10.89 -19.51
C THR A 152 12.64 10.20 -18.58
N ALA A 153 13.05 9.15 -17.87
CA ALA A 153 12.19 8.45 -16.91
C ALA A 153 11.81 9.33 -15.72
N ARG A 154 12.75 10.13 -15.18
CA ARG A 154 12.46 11.08 -14.09
C ARG A 154 11.47 12.18 -14.48
N ASN A 155 11.39 12.54 -15.75
CA ASN A 155 10.37 13.48 -16.24
C ASN A 155 8.97 12.84 -16.33
N ILE A 156 8.88 11.51 -16.33
CA ILE A 156 7.61 10.77 -16.35
C ILE A 156 7.13 10.53 -14.92
N ALA A 157 8.01 9.99 -14.08
CA ALA A 157 7.76 9.77 -12.66
C ALA A 157 8.99 10.25 -11.89
N PRO A 158 8.92 11.37 -11.15
CA PRO A 158 10.05 11.92 -10.40
C PRO A 158 10.72 10.91 -9.45
N ASN A 159 9.91 10.03 -8.85
CA ASN A 159 10.39 8.95 -7.98
C ASN A 159 10.74 7.65 -8.74
N SER A 160 10.61 7.63 -10.07
CA SER A 160 10.86 6.48 -10.96
C SER A 160 9.95 5.26 -10.69
N ILE A 161 8.76 5.49 -10.15
CA ILE A 161 7.76 4.44 -9.88
C ILE A 161 6.43 4.81 -10.53
N VAL A 162 5.89 3.88 -11.31
CA VAL A 162 4.55 4.00 -11.89
C VAL A 162 3.70 2.85 -11.34
N GLY A 163 2.50 3.17 -10.84
CA GLY A 163 1.50 2.16 -10.51
C GLY A 163 0.74 1.73 -11.76
N ALA A 164 0.49 0.44 -11.91
CA ALA A 164 -0.37 -0.11 -12.95
C ALA A 164 -1.39 -1.09 -12.39
N THR A 165 -2.62 -0.98 -12.88
CA THR A 165 -3.72 -1.89 -12.56
C THR A 165 -4.07 -2.72 -13.79
N TYR A 166 -4.15 -4.03 -13.60
CA TYR A 166 -4.46 -5.02 -14.61
C TYR A 166 -5.74 -5.76 -14.24
N GLU A 167 -6.54 -6.12 -15.24
CA GLU A 167 -7.73 -6.95 -15.03
C GLU A 167 -7.71 -8.16 -15.94
N GLN A 168 -8.06 -9.31 -15.35
CA GLN A 168 -8.21 -10.59 -16.02
C GLN A 168 -9.67 -10.77 -16.46
N ALA A 169 -9.87 -10.99 -17.76
CA ALA A 169 -11.16 -11.40 -18.31
C ALA A 169 -11.50 -12.85 -17.94
N ALA A 170 -12.75 -13.25 -18.14
CA ALA A 170 -13.23 -14.60 -17.84
C ALA A 170 -12.52 -15.71 -18.64
N ASP A 171 -11.96 -15.36 -19.81
CA ASP A 171 -11.17 -16.28 -20.64
C ASP A 171 -9.69 -16.38 -20.21
N GLY A 172 -9.32 -15.70 -19.11
CA GLY A 172 -7.97 -15.67 -18.57
C GLY A 172 -7.08 -14.57 -19.14
N THR A 173 -7.55 -13.82 -20.14
CA THR A 173 -6.76 -12.76 -20.80
C THR A 173 -6.59 -11.56 -19.88
N TRP A 174 -5.35 -11.09 -19.72
CA TRP A 174 -5.04 -9.87 -18.98
C TRP A 174 -5.08 -8.64 -19.88
N SER A 175 -5.57 -7.52 -19.33
CA SER A 175 -5.52 -6.21 -19.97
C SER A 175 -5.13 -5.14 -18.96
N VAL A 176 -4.39 -4.12 -19.41
CA VAL A 176 -4.12 -2.94 -18.58
C VAL A 176 -5.39 -2.11 -18.46
N ARG A 177 -5.75 -1.72 -17.24
CA ARG A 177 -6.91 -0.87 -16.95
C ARG A 177 -6.53 0.57 -16.70
N GLY A 178 -5.45 0.77 -15.97
CA GLY A 178 -4.98 2.09 -15.61
C GLY A 178 -3.49 2.08 -15.32
N THR A 179 -2.86 3.23 -15.54
CA THR A 179 -1.51 3.52 -15.10
C THR A 179 -1.48 4.94 -14.56
N GLY A 180 -0.74 5.16 -13.49
CA GLY A 180 -0.56 6.46 -12.88
C GLY A 180 0.78 6.54 -12.17
N GLU A 181 1.22 7.75 -11.85
CA GLU A 181 2.32 7.91 -10.92
C GLU A 181 1.94 7.24 -9.59
N CYS A 182 2.83 6.42 -9.04
CA CYS A 182 2.66 5.94 -7.67
C CYS A 182 3.53 6.81 -6.80
N GLN A 183 2.94 7.70 -6.01
CA GLN A 183 3.63 8.36 -4.91
C GLN A 183 3.30 7.57 -3.64
N PRO A 184 4.21 6.76 -3.08
CA PRO A 184 3.87 5.96 -1.91
C PRO A 184 3.47 6.86 -0.74
N GLU A 185 2.28 6.61 -0.21
CA GLU A 185 1.66 7.29 0.92
C GLU A 185 1.46 6.29 2.05
N ARG A 186 1.54 6.74 3.31
CA ARG A 186 1.25 5.93 4.47
C ARG A 186 -0.23 5.55 4.48
N TYR A 187 -0.51 4.27 4.73
CA TYR A 187 -1.87 3.75 4.78
C TYR A 187 -2.40 3.70 6.22
N PHE A 188 -3.66 4.11 6.38
CA PHE A 188 -4.38 4.07 7.66
C PHE A 188 -5.62 3.18 7.52
N ASP A 189 -5.84 2.29 8.48
CA ASP A 189 -6.97 1.35 8.51
C ASP A 189 -8.06 1.73 9.52
N ASP A 190 -7.97 2.94 10.09
CA ASP A 190 -8.89 3.45 11.09
C ASP A 190 -10.07 4.26 10.50
N GLY A 191 -10.16 4.32 9.17
CA GLY A 191 -11.23 5.01 8.45
C GLY A 191 -11.05 6.52 8.38
N LEU A 192 -9.89 7.04 8.76
CA LEU A 192 -9.50 8.42 8.53
C LEU A 192 -8.74 8.55 7.20
N ASP A 193 -8.97 9.66 6.51
CA ASP A 193 -8.26 9.98 5.28
C ASP A 193 -6.90 10.61 5.61
N PRO A 194 -5.88 10.38 4.78
CA PRO A 194 -4.62 11.10 4.88
C PRO A 194 -4.83 12.60 4.66
N ALA A 195 -4.17 13.42 5.47
CA ALA A 195 -4.11 14.86 5.27
C ALA A 195 -2.67 15.30 5.00
N ASP A 196 -2.52 16.20 4.02
CA ASP A 196 -1.25 16.86 3.76
C ASP A 196 -1.14 18.11 4.63
N TRP A 197 0.07 18.61 4.82
CA TRP A 197 0.30 19.80 5.60
C TRP A 197 1.59 20.53 5.21
N ARG A 198 1.60 21.82 5.50
CA ARG A 198 2.75 22.69 5.32
C ARG A 198 2.94 23.64 6.49
N LEU A 199 4.09 24.31 6.52
CA LEU A 199 4.32 25.40 7.47
C LEU A 199 3.68 26.70 6.94
N PRO A 200 3.11 27.55 7.82
CA PRO A 200 2.59 28.87 7.45
C PRO A 200 3.70 29.90 7.14
N GLY A 201 4.98 29.53 7.30
CA GLY A 201 6.12 30.42 7.14
C GLY A 201 7.44 29.71 7.39
N GLU A 202 8.37 30.40 8.06
CA GLU A 202 9.70 29.89 8.38
C GLU A 202 9.66 28.65 9.31
N GLN A 203 10.74 27.88 9.29
CA GLN A 203 10.91 26.72 10.16
C GLN A 203 10.91 27.14 11.64
N PRO A 204 10.24 26.39 12.54
CA PRO A 204 10.26 26.68 13.97
C PRO A 204 11.69 26.67 14.53
N PRO A 205 11.98 27.48 15.56
CA PRO A 205 13.30 27.49 16.18
C PRO A 205 13.60 26.18 16.92
N PRO A 206 14.88 25.84 17.16
CA PRO A 206 15.27 24.59 17.83
C PRO A 206 14.68 24.38 19.23
N ASP A 207 14.33 25.44 19.95
CA ASP A 207 13.73 25.36 21.28
C ASP A 207 12.20 25.22 21.25
N ALA A 208 11.58 25.19 20.06
CA ALA A 208 10.14 25.04 19.92
C ALA A 208 9.67 23.67 20.43
N THR A 209 8.69 23.70 21.32
CA THR A 209 7.90 22.53 21.76
C THR A 209 6.48 22.54 21.19
N ALA A 210 6.16 23.52 20.33
CA ALA A 210 4.88 23.62 19.66
C ALA A 210 5.11 24.14 18.24
N VAL A 211 4.47 23.51 17.26
CA VAL A 211 4.62 23.83 15.84
C VAL A 211 3.25 24.10 15.23
N THR A 212 3.06 25.29 14.66
CA THR A 212 1.85 25.57 13.88
C THR A 212 2.04 25.09 12.45
N ILE A 213 1.12 24.26 11.98
CA ILE A 213 1.04 23.77 10.60
C ILE A 213 -0.30 24.18 9.98
N LEU A 214 -0.36 24.16 8.65
CA LEU A 214 -1.57 24.34 7.86
C LEU A 214 -1.90 22.99 7.21
N ALA A 215 -2.89 22.29 7.77
CA ALA A 215 -3.32 20.98 7.27
C ALA A 215 -4.45 21.14 6.25
N TYR A 216 -4.47 20.30 5.23
CA TYR A 216 -5.51 20.28 4.19
C TYR A 216 -5.75 18.88 3.66
N GLU A 217 -6.96 18.66 3.13
CA GLU A 217 -7.33 17.41 2.48
C GLU A 217 -6.60 17.23 1.16
N ILE A 218 -6.27 15.97 0.85
CA ILE A 218 -5.75 15.57 -0.46
C ILE A 218 -6.93 15.30 -1.40
N ASP A 219 -7.92 14.58 -0.91
CA ASP A 219 -9.12 14.22 -1.66
C ASP A 219 -10.15 15.35 -1.73
N CYS A 220 -11.19 15.15 -2.53
CA CYS A 220 -12.12 16.21 -2.86
C CYS A 220 -13.05 16.51 -1.68
N SER A 221 -13.03 17.74 -1.16
CA SER A 221 -13.82 18.14 0.02
C SER A 221 -15.09 18.95 -0.26
N SER A 222 -15.37 19.30 -1.52
CA SER A 222 -16.35 20.34 -1.91
C SER A 222 -16.09 21.72 -1.29
N GLY A 223 -14.84 22.04 -0.93
CA GLY A 223 -14.52 23.29 -0.25
C GLY A 223 -14.89 23.31 1.23
N GLN A 224 -15.18 22.15 1.82
CA GLN A 224 -15.41 22.05 3.27
C GLN A 224 -14.08 22.19 4.00
N PRO A 225 -13.97 23.06 5.00
CA PRO A 225 -12.74 23.18 5.77
C PRO A 225 -12.56 21.95 6.67
N ALA A 226 -11.31 21.68 7.06
CA ALA A 226 -10.96 20.55 7.92
C ALA A 226 -11.27 20.79 9.42
N ASP A 227 -11.80 21.96 9.78
CA ASP A 227 -12.14 22.34 11.15
C ASP A 227 -13.05 21.32 11.84
N GLY A 228 -12.59 20.80 12.98
CA GLY A 228 -13.33 19.83 13.79
C GLY A 228 -13.31 18.39 13.26
N ARG A 229 -12.65 18.12 12.12
CA ARG A 229 -12.47 16.76 11.55
C ARG A 229 -11.04 16.25 11.62
N LEU A 230 -10.08 17.13 11.93
CA LEU A 230 -8.69 16.72 12.08
C LEU A 230 -8.53 15.84 13.33
N ALA A 231 -7.91 14.68 13.15
CA ALA A 231 -7.51 13.83 14.24
C ALA A 231 -6.24 14.35 14.92
N ASP A 232 -5.95 13.82 16.11
CA ASP A 232 -4.69 14.13 16.80
C ASP A 232 -3.49 13.78 15.91
N PRO A 233 -2.49 14.69 15.78
CA PRO A 233 -1.30 14.44 15.00
C PRO A 233 -0.54 13.21 15.50
N ILE A 234 -0.05 12.38 14.57
CA ILE A 234 0.94 11.36 14.91
C ILE A 234 2.32 12.01 14.80
N VAL A 235 3.06 12.04 15.91
CA VAL A 235 4.41 12.60 15.99
C VAL A 235 5.41 11.48 16.26
N GLU A 236 6.34 11.29 15.33
CA GLU A 236 7.40 10.28 15.44
C GLU A 236 8.76 10.97 15.52
N TYR A 237 9.49 10.67 16.59
CA TYR A 237 10.82 11.21 16.84
C TYR A 237 11.89 10.29 16.26
N GLN A 238 12.75 10.85 15.41
CA GLN A 238 13.92 10.21 14.85
C GLN A 238 15.19 10.97 15.28
N ASP A 239 16.36 10.38 15.03
CA ASP A 239 17.64 10.98 15.40
C ASP A 239 17.87 12.34 14.72
N ASP A 240 17.47 12.49 13.46
CA ASP A 240 17.67 13.68 12.62
C ASP A 240 16.37 14.39 12.22
N ALA A 241 15.20 13.84 12.58
CA ALA A 241 13.91 14.34 12.13
C ALA A 241 12.81 14.23 13.19
N VAL A 242 11.82 15.10 13.08
CA VAL A 242 10.51 14.96 13.72
C VAL A 242 9.50 14.81 12.58
N VAL A 243 8.88 13.63 12.50
CA VAL A 243 7.89 13.31 11.46
C VAL A 243 6.51 13.59 12.02
N ILE A 244 5.77 14.47 11.37
CA ILE A 244 4.38 14.79 11.71
C ILE A 244 3.49 14.22 10.61
N THR A 245 2.48 13.45 11.00
CA THR A 245 1.49 12.87 10.10
C THR A 245 0.11 13.35 10.51
N MET A 246 -0.63 13.92 9.56
CA MET A 246 -1.99 14.39 9.76
C MET A 246 -2.99 13.45 9.13
N ARG A 247 -4.15 13.33 9.77
CA ARG A 247 -5.29 12.54 9.30
C ARG A 247 -6.56 13.30 9.59
N ILE A 248 -7.58 13.04 8.79
CA ILE A 248 -8.83 13.79 8.83
C ILE A 248 -10.01 12.85 8.66
N GLU A 249 -11.09 13.10 9.40
CA GLU A 249 -12.37 12.45 9.15
C GLU A 249 -12.89 12.86 7.76
N PRO A 250 -13.33 11.89 6.93
CA PRO A 250 -13.89 12.19 5.61
C PRO A 250 -15.04 13.21 5.71
N PRO A 251 -15.15 14.17 4.78
CA PRO A 251 -16.22 15.15 4.81
C PRO A 251 -17.58 14.50 4.56
N GLU A 252 -18.64 15.06 5.15
CA GLU A 252 -20.00 14.56 4.94
C GLU A 252 -20.49 14.86 3.52
N GLY A 253 -21.17 13.87 2.91
CA GLY A 253 -21.86 14.03 1.61
C GLY A 253 -21.76 12.78 0.73
N GLU A 254 -22.76 12.58 -0.14
CA GLU A 254 -22.76 11.46 -1.09
C GLU A 254 -21.93 11.74 -2.35
N LEU A 255 -21.76 13.03 -2.69
CA LEU A 255 -21.02 13.48 -3.87
C LEU A 255 -20.18 14.69 -3.50
N LEU A 256 -18.86 14.48 -3.48
CA LEU A 256 -17.90 15.53 -3.21
C LEU A 256 -17.31 16.07 -4.52
N THR A 257 -17.00 17.36 -4.55
CA THR A 257 -16.47 18.08 -5.71
C THR A 257 -15.08 18.63 -5.39
N CYS A 258 -14.23 18.74 -6.40
CA CYS A 258 -12.83 19.13 -6.22
C CYS A 258 -12.64 20.64 -6.41
N VAL A 259 -13.49 21.46 -5.75
CA VAL A 259 -13.48 22.93 -5.88
C VAL A 259 -12.38 23.61 -5.04
N GLY A 260 -11.56 22.81 -4.37
CA GLY A 260 -10.47 23.23 -3.49
C GLY A 260 -10.63 22.67 -2.07
N ASN A 261 -9.53 22.61 -1.33
CA ASN A 261 -9.46 22.11 0.04
C ASN A 261 -8.89 23.23 0.93
N PRO A 262 -9.73 23.98 1.67
CA PRO A 262 -9.27 25.05 2.55
C PRO A 262 -8.33 24.52 3.62
N GLU A 263 -7.26 25.27 3.88
CA GLU A 263 -6.30 24.93 4.93
C GLU A 263 -6.85 25.28 6.31
N THR A 264 -6.60 24.40 7.28
CA THR A 264 -6.95 24.60 8.69
C THR A 264 -5.65 24.68 9.52
N PRO A 265 -5.46 25.76 10.30
CA PRO A 265 -4.30 25.87 11.17
C PRO A 265 -4.41 24.90 12.36
N VAL A 266 -3.33 24.16 12.61
CA VAL A 266 -3.20 23.20 13.71
C VAL A 266 -1.94 23.52 14.49
N THR A 267 -2.04 23.56 15.82
CA THR A 267 -0.87 23.59 16.69
C THR A 267 -0.56 22.15 17.13
N VAL A 268 0.59 21.64 16.72
CA VAL A 268 1.12 20.34 17.10
C VAL A 268 2.04 20.55 18.31
N GLU A 269 1.65 19.99 19.45
CA GLU A 269 2.51 19.96 20.64
C GLU A 269 3.56 18.84 20.49
N LEU A 270 4.80 19.15 20.86
CA LEU A 270 5.92 18.22 20.85
C LEU A 270 6.27 17.83 22.29
N ASP A 271 6.50 16.54 22.53
CA ASP A 271 6.93 16.00 23.83
C ASP A 271 8.34 16.47 24.23
N GLU A 272 9.16 16.87 23.26
CA GLU A 272 10.50 17.42 23.46
C GLU A 272 10.82 18.53 22.44
N PRO A 273 11.75 19.45 22.75
CA PRO A 273 12.13 20.53 21.83
C PRO A 273 12.57 20.00 20.47
N LEU A 274 12.23 20.70 19.39
CA LEU A 274 12.58 20.30 18.02
C LEU A 274 14.09 20.03 17.85
N GLY A 275 14.94 20.82 18.50
CA GLY A 275 16.39 20.75 18.38
C GLY A 275 16.87 21.07 16.97
N ASP A 276 17.94 20.41 16.54
CA ASP A 276 18.48 20.55 15.18
C ASP A 276 17.78 19.62 14.15
N ARG A 277 16.66 19.01 14.53
CA ARG A 277 15.95 18.02 13.70
C ARG A 277 15.12 18.69 12.61
N GLU A 278 15.05 18.03 11.46
CA GLU A 278 14.21 18.45 10.35
C GLU A 278 12.74 18.08 10.59
N LEU A 279 11.82 18.99 10.29
CA LEU A 279 10.40 18.65 10.22
C LEU A 279 10.12 17.94 8.90
N ARG A 280 9.52 16.75 8.99
CA ARG A 280 9.15 15.95 7.83
C ARG A 280 7.67 15.61 7.84
N ASN A 281 7.08 15.61 6.67
CA ASN A 281 5.71 15.21 6.45
C ASN A 281 5.64 13.68 6.29
N GLY A 282 4.97 13.02 7.24
CA GLY A 282 4.82 11.57 7.32
C GLY A 282 3.65 10.99 6.51
N LEU A 283 2.91 11.82 5.78
CA LEU A 283 1.99 11.36 4.74
C LEU A 283 2.71 10.47 3.73
N TRP A 284 3.92 10.87 3.34
CA TRP A 284 4.67 10.24 2.27
C TRP A 284 5.60 9.14 2.77
N TYR A 285 5.88 8.15 1.92
CA TYR A 285 6.90 7.14 2.18
C TYR A 285 8.04 7.16 1.13
N PRO A 286 9.31 7.40 1.55
CA PRO A 286 9.71 7.86 2.88
C PRO A 286 9.17 9.27 3.18
N ALA A 287 9.15 9.64 4.47
CA ALA A 287 8.70 10.97 4.90
C ALA A 287 9.51 12.08 4.20
N ARG A 288 8.81 13.12 3.73
CA ARG A 288 9.41 14.17 2.91
C ARG A 288 9.74 15.41 3.73
N PRO A 289 10.87 16.11 3.46
CA PRO A 289 11.11 17.45 3.98
C PRO A 289 9.93 18.39 3.74
N VAL A 290 9.59 19.19 4.74
CA VAL A 290 8.64 20.29 4.55
C VAL A 290 9.39 21.52 4.08
N LEU A 291 9.17 21.91 2.84
CA LEU A 291 9.76 23.12 2.28
C LEU A 291 8.94 24.33 2.74
N PRO A 292 9.58 25.38 3.29
CA PRO A 292 8.89 26.65 3.47
C PRO A 292 8.50 27.22 2.10
N GLU A 293 7.33 27.86 2.00
CA GLU A 293 6.99 28.61 0.80
C GLU A 293 8.01 29.73 0.56
N PRO A 294 8.43 29.98 -0.69
CA PRO A 294 9.36 31.05 -1.04
C PRO A 294 8.80 32.46 -0.84
#